data_AF-M4BR58-F1
#
_entry.id   AF-M4BR58-F1
#
_cell.length_a   1.000
_cell.length_b   1.000
_cell.length_c   1.000
_cell.angle_alpha   90.00
_cell.angle_beta   90.00
_cell.angle_gamma   90.00
#
_symmetry.space_group_name_H-M   'P 1'
#
loop_
_entity.id
_entity.type
_entity.pdbx_description
1 polymer ?
#
loop_
_entity_poly.entity_id
_entity_poly.type
_entity_poly.pdbx_seq_one_letter_code
_entity_poly.pdbx_strand_id
1 'polypeptide(L)' 'MKLFAPNPVLAQSRFWYFLHQMKKMKKTTGEILDINEVRRVFRISSEHLSAVLST' A
#
# COMPACT_ATOMS: atom_id res chain seq x y z
N MET A 1 6.61 5.85 0.21
CA MET A 1 7.05 4.77 -0.70
C MET A 1 5.91 3.77 -0.82
N LYS A 2 5.61 3.25 -2.02
CA LYS A 2 4.56 2.23 -2.21
C LYS A 2 5.23 0.86 -2.29
N LEU A 3 4.84 -0.06 -1.43
CA LEU A 3 5.47 -1.38 -1.28
C LEU A 3 4.36 -2.44 -1.21
N PHE A 4 4.57 -3.58 -1.87
CA PHE A 4 3.75 -4.76 -1.66
C PHE A 4 4.38 -5.61 -0.56
N ALA A 5 3.60 -5.92 0.47
CA ALA A 5 3.99 -6.79 1.56
C ALA A 5 2.74 -7.49 2.14
N PRO A 6 2.87 -8.72 2.66
CA PRO A 6 1.74 -9.48 3.18
C PRO A 6 1.29 -9.01 4.58
N ASN A 7 2.14 -8.28 5.31
CA ASN A 7 1.82 -7.74 6.63
C ASN A 7 2.60 -6.41 6.87
N PRO A 8 2.18 -5.59 7.84
CA PRO A 8 2.80 -4.28 8.10
C PRO A 8 4.26 -4.39 8.59
N VAL A 9 4.60 -5.43 9.35
CA VAL A 9 5.98 -5.63 9.86
C VAL A 9 6.97 -5.85 8.71
N LEU A 10 6.62 -6.69 7.74
CA LEU A 10 7.42 -6.91 6.54
C LEU A 10 7.44 -5.68 5.64
N ALA A 11 6.36 -4.88 5.62
CA ALA A 11 6.35 -3.60 4.92
C ALA A 11 7.39 -2.62 5.52
N GLN A 12 7.48 -2.53 6.85
CA GLN A 12 8.49 -1.70 7.54
C GLN A 12 9.91 -2.19 7.26
N SER A 13 10.14 -3.50 7.31
CA SER A 13 11.46 -4.08 7.03
C SER A 13 11.90 -3.78 5.59
N ARG A 14 11.01 -3.98 4.60
CA ARG A 14 11.27 -3.64 3.19
C ARG A 14 11.48 -2.13 3.00
N PHE A 15 10.72 -1.30 3.71
CA PHE A 15 10.88 0.15 3.66
C PHE A 15 12.30 0.58 4.03
N TRP A 16 12.82 0.07 5.14
CA TRP A 16 14.19 0.37 5.58
C TRP A 16 15.25 -0.24 4.66
N TYR A 17 15.04 -1.44 4.15
CA TYR A 17 15.95 -2.07 3.18
C TYR A 17 16.15 -1.19 1.94
N PHE A 18 15.06 -0.72 1.33
CA PHE A 18 15.15 0.14 0.15
C PHE A 18 15.70 1.53 0.48
N LEU A 19 15.34 2.12 1.62
CA LEU A 19 15.91 3.41 2.04
C LEU A 19 17.41 3.35 2.31
N HIS A 20 17.90 2.23 2.84
CA HIS A 20 19.32 2.03 3.02
C HIS A 20 20.07 2.06 1.68
N GLN A 21 19.51 1.40 0.66
CA GLN A 21 20.11 1.38 -0.67
C GLN A 21 20.03 2.73 -1.38
N MET A 22 18.88 3.42 -1.31
CA MET A 22 18.67 4.66 -2.06
C MET A 22 19.27 5.90 -1.39
N LYS A 23 19.16 5.99 -0.06
CA LYS A 23 19.49 7.22 0.69
C LYS A 23 20.50 6.99 1.81
N LYS A 24 21.10 5.79 1.92
CA LYS A 24 22.03 5.41 3.00
C LYS A 24 21.46 5.66 4.42
N MET A 25 20.13 5.66 4.55
CA MET A 25 19.45 5.87 5.82
C MET A 25 19.30 4.55 6.58
N LYS A 26 19.29 4.62 7.91
CA LYS A 26 19.09 3.47 8.80
C LYS A 26 17.86 3.70 9.67
N LYS A 27 17.27 2.61 10.18
CA LYS A 27 16.15 2.66 11.13
C LYS A 27 16.45 3.47 12.39
N THR A 28 17.70 3.52 12.82
CA THR A 28 18.11 4.29 14.00
C THR A 28 18.22 5.79 13.75
N THR A 29 18.35 6.21 12.48
CA THR A 29 18.58 7.61 12.12
C THR A 29 17.30 8.33 11.71
N GLY A 30 16.16 7.66 11.70
CA GLY A 30 14.88 8.26 11.34
C GLY A 30 13.70 7.41 11.81
N GLU A 31 12.51 7.97 11.69
CA GLU A 31 11.27 7.33 12.10
C GLU A 31 10.29 7.16 10.94
N ILE A 32 9.38 6.21 11.07
CA ILE A 32 8.28 6.04 10.11
C ILE A 32 7.11 6.87 10.64
N LEU A 33 6.68 7.87 9.87
CA LEU A 33 5.57 8.74 10.28
C LEU A 33 4.22 8.04 10.20
N ASP A 34 3.96 7.30 9.12
CA ASP A 34 2.67 6.63 8.90
C ASP A 34 2.80 5.44 7.93
N ILE A 35 1.90 4.46 8.08
CA ILE A 35 1.81 3.24 7.25
C ILE A 35 0.34 3.01 6.88
N ASN A 36 -0.02 3.37 5.65
CA ASN A 36 -1.38 3.20 5.14
C ASN A 36 -1.48 2.00 4.19
N GLU A 37 -2.35 1.05 4.51
CA GLU A 37 -2.73 -0.04 3.60
C GLU A 37 -3.62 0.51 2.48
N VAL A 38 -3.14 0.43 1.24
CA VAL A 38 -3.94 0.79 0.07
C VAL A 38 -4.64 -0.46 -0.45
N ARG A 39 -5.93 -0.60 -0.14
CA ARG A 39 -6.76 -1.67 -0.70
C ARG A 39 -7.42 -1.19 -1.99
N ARG A 40 -7.33 -2.01 -3.05
CA ARG A 40 -8.13 -1.75 -4.26
C ARG A 40 -9.58 -2.10 -3.94
N VAL A 41 -10.43 -1.08 -3.79
CA VAL A 41 -11.88 -1.26 -3.75
C VAL A 41 -12.40 -1.04 -5.16
N PHE A 42 -12.83 -2.10 -5.82
CA PHE A 42 -13.65 -1.95 -7.02
C PHE A 42 -15.04 -1.49 -6.57
N ARG A 43 -15.24 -0.17 -6.55
CA ARG A 43 -16.60 0.36 -6.54
C ARG A 43 -17.20 0.06 -7.91
N ILE A 44 -17.92 -1.04 -8.01
CA ILE A 44 -18.84 -1.25 -9.12
C ILE A 44 -19.87 -0.13 -8.97
N SER A 45 -19.90 0.81 -9.92
CA SER A 45 -20.99 1.79 -9.92
C SER A 45 -22.29 1.00 -10.10
N SER A 46 -23.28 1.28 -9.26
CA SER A 46 -24.61 0.67 -9.31
C SER A 46 -25.31 0.84 -10.67
N GLU A 47 -24.79 1.71 -11.53
CA GLU A 47 -25.25 1.95 -12.89
C GLU A 47 -25.06 0.75 -13.82
N HIS A 48 -24.16 -0.20 -13.51
CA HIS A 48 -23.99 -1.40 -14.32
C HIS A 48 -24.93 -2.55 -13.94
N LEU A 49 -25.50 -2.57 -12.74
CA LEU A 49 -26.40 -3.65 -12.32
C LEU A 49 -27.84 -3.45 -12.83
N SER A 50 -28.28 -2.21 -13.06
CA SER A 50 -29.61 -1.94 -13.62
C SER A 50 -29.73 -2.32 -15.09
N ALA A 51 -28.65 -2.19 -15.87
CA ALA A 51 -28.64 -2.49 -17.31
C ALA A 51 -28.74 -4.00 -17.63
N VAL A 52 -28.28 -4.86 -16.72
CA VAL A 52 -28.28 -6.32 -16.93
C VAL A 52 -29.60 -6.97 -16.51
N LEU A 53 -30.37 -6.34 -15.63
CA LEU A 53 -31.67 -6.84 -15.16
C LEU A 53 -32.86 -6.36 -15.99
N SER A 54 -32.63 -5.48 -16.99
CA SER A 54 -33.66 -4.92 -17.87
C SER A 54 -33.65 -5.47 -19.31
N THR A 55 -32.79 -6.45 -19.60
CA THR A 55 -32.70 -7.15 -20.90
C THR A 55 -33.07 -8.61 -20.73
#